data_AF-A0A0G2AU78-F1
#
_entry.id   AF-A0A0G2AU78-F1
#
_cell.length_a   1.000
_cell.length_b   1.000
_cell.length_c   1.000
_cell.angle_alpha   90.00
_cell.angle_beta   90.00
_cell.angle_gamma   90.00
#
_symmetry.space_group_name_H-M   'P 1'
#
loop_
_entity.id
_entity.type
_entity.pdbx_description
1 polymer ?
#
loop_
_entity_poly.entity_id
_entity_poly.type
_entity_poly.pdbx_seq_one_letter_code
_entity_poly.pdbx_strand_id
1 'polypeptide(L)'
;MHDHHSAHIVAADMGYGHERPARSLEHLAVKGEGIIVANNYSGIPERDRKLWRKSREFYETMSRTKSIPLVGDLMFELLVDKTQEISPFYPRRDLSKPSLQL
;
A
#
# COMPACT_ATOMS: atom_id res chain seq x y z
N MET A 1 4.78 31.35 -21.65
CA MET A 1 4.01 30.10 -21.74
C MET A 1 4.50 29.23 -20.59
N HIS A 2 3.79 29.21 -19.47
CA HIS A 2 4.11 28.28 -18.38
C HIS A 2 3.30 27.02 -18.65
N ASP A 3 3.97 25.89 -18.89
CA ASP A 3 3.31 24.59 -18.86
C ASP A 3 2.68 24.43 -17.47
N HIS A 4 1.36 24.50 -17.41
CA HIS A 4 0.61 24.11 -16.22
C HIS A 4 0.67 22.59 -16.13
N HIS A 5 1.72 22.06 -15.51
CA HIS A 5 1.77 20.65 -15.16
C HIS A 5 0.71 20.38 -14.10
N SER A 6 -0.34 19.69 -14.54
CA SER A 6 -1.42 19.19 -13.69
C SER A 6 -1.35 17.66 -13.65
N ALA A 7 -1.47 17.10 -12.45
CA ALA A 7 -1.45 15.67 -12.19
C ALA A 7 -2.67 15.25 -11.35
N HIS A 8 -3.13 14.02 -11.54
CA HIS A 8 -4.09 13.40 -10.64
C HIS A 8 -3.33 12.85 -9.43
N ILE A 9 -3.66 13.37 -8.24
CA ILE A 9 -2.98 12.98 -7.00
C ILE A 9 -3.89 12.05 -6.23
N VAL A 10 -3.47 10.79 -6.11
CA VAL A 10 -4.24 9.75 -5.43
C VAL A 10 -3.46 9.25 -4.21
N ALA A 11 -4.11 9.20 -3.06
CA ALA A 11 -3.58 8.66 -1.82
C ALA A 11 -4.51 7.59 -1.25
N ALA A 12 -3.98 6.65 -0.46
CA ALA A 12 -4.78 5.68 0.28
C ALA A 12 -4.80 6.06 1.78
N ASP A 13 -5.98 6.11 2.39
CA ASP A 13 -6.14 6.27 3.84
C ASP A 13 -5.89 4.94 4.55
N MET A 14 -4.61 4.66 4.78
CA MET A 14 -4.10 3.55 5.62
C MET A 14 -3.35 4.12 6.84
N GLY A 15 -3.80 5.28 7.32
CA GLY A 15 -3.07 6.14 8.26
C GLY A 15 -2.47 7.38 7.59
N TYR A 16 -2.15 8.39 8.41
CA TYR A 16 -1.74 9.73 7.93
C TYR A 16 -0.43 9.77 7.12
N GLY A 17 0.30 8.66 7.05
CA GLY A 17 1.60 8.55 6.36
C GLY A 17 1.52 8.69 4.84
N HIS A 18 0.37 8.37 4.23
CA HIS A 18 0.18 8.46 2.78
C HIS A 18 -0.47 9.79 2.36
N GLU A 19 -1.39 10.32 3.17
CA GLU A 19 -2.04 11.61 2.88
C GLU A 19 -1.10 12.81 3.10
N ARG A 20 -0.19 12.73 4.08
CA ARG A 20 0.77 13.80 4.37
C ARG A 20 1.66 14.17 3.17
N PRO A 21 2.38 13.23 2.52
CA PRO A 21 3.18 13.54 1.34
C PRO A 21 2.31 13.92 0.14
N ALA A 22 1.14 13.30 -0.03
CA ALA A 22 0.20 13.66 -1.10
C ALA A 22 -0.24 15.13 -0.98
N ARG A 23 -0.43 15.63 0.25
CA ARG A 23 -0.79 17.02 0.50
C ARG A 23 0.33 18.01 0.18
N SER A 24 1.58 17.63 0.33
CA SER A 24 2.70 18.47 -0.15
C SER A 24 2.69 18.65 -1.67
N LEU A 25 2.09 17.72 -2.41
CA LEU A 25 1.99 17.77 -3.87
C LEU A 25 0.71 18.43 -4.37
N GLU A 26 -0.21 18.85 -3.49
CA GLU A 26 -1.52 19.41 -3.87
C GLU A 26 -1.46 20.58 -4.87
N HIS A 27 -0.38 21.34 -4.86
CA HIS A 27 -0.13 22.43 -5.82
C HIS A 27 0.00 21.96 -7.29
N LEU A 28 0.24 20.66 -7.51
CA LEU A 28 0.28 20.01 -8.82
C LEU A 28 -1.07 19.38 -9.19
N ALA A 29 -2.05 19.34 -8.28
CA ALA A 29 -3.32 18.71 -8.53
C ALA A 29 -4.10 19.43 -9.64
N VAL A 30 -4.90 18.68 -10.39
CA VAL A 30 -5.89 19.26 -11.30
C VAL A 30 -6.77 20.24 -10.51
N LYS A 31 -6.95 21.44 -11.06
CA LYS A 31 -7.66 22.53 -10.39
C LYS A 31 -9.09 22.10 -10.04
N GLY A 32 -9.41 22.11 -8.74
CA GLY A 32 -10.73 21.73 -8.22
C GLY A 32 -10.89 20.25 -7.86
N GLU A 33 -9.88 19.41 -8.14
CA GLU A 33 -9.88 17.98 -7.80
C GLU A 33 -9.27 17.73 -6.41
N GLY A 34 -8.21 18.48 -6.07
CA GLY A 34 -7.47 18.28 -4.82
C GLY A 34 -6.80 16.91 -4.77
N ILE A 35 -6.83 16.26 -3.61
CA ILE A 35 -6.27 14.92 -3.41
C ILE A 35 -7.41 13.91 -3.39
N ILE A 36 -7.36 12.92 -4.28
CA ILE A 36 -8.31 11.80 -4.28
C ILE A 36 -7.86 10.77 -3.26
N VAL A 37 -8.73 10.46 -2.30
CA VAL A 37 -8.51 9.37 -1.34
C VAL A 37 -9.15 8.09 -1.88
N ALA A 38 -8.33 7.15 -2.36
CA ALA A 38 -8.76 5.97 -3.11
C ALA A 38 -9.78 5.08 -2.38
N ASN A 39 -9.77 5.09 -1.05
CA ASN A 39 -10.67 4.30 -0.20
C ASN A 39 -11.77 5.14 0.48
N ASN A 40 -11.82 6.45 0.23
CA ASN A 40 -12.80 7.35 0.83
C ASN A 40 -13.15 8.56 -0.08
N TYR A 41 -13.21 8.33 -1.39
CA TYR A 41 -13.59 9.37 -2.35
C TYR A 41 -15.10 9.59 -2.37
N SER A 42 -15.51 10.78 -2.79
CA SER A 42 -16.94 11.12 -2.93
C SER A 42 -17.61 10.21 -3.97
N GLY A 43 -18.70 9.54 -3.58
CA GLY A 43 -19.41 8.59 -4.44
C GLY A 43 -18.86 7.16 -4.43
N ILE A 44 -17.94 6.82 -3.52
CA ILE A 44 -17.51 5.43 -3.34
C ILE A 44 -18.70 4.51 -3.05
N PRO A 45 -18.86 3.37 -3.76
CA PRO A 45 -19.90 2.40 -3.45
C PRO A 45 -19.78 1.90 -2.01
N GLU A 46 -20.91 1.77 -1.30
CA GLU A 46 -20.91 1.34 0.11
C GLU A 46 -20.29 -0.07 0.29
N ARG A 47 -20.41 -0.92 -0.73
CA ARG A 47 -19.75 -2.24 -0.76
C ARG A 47 -18.23 -2.12 -0.74
N ASP A 48 -17.68 -1.21 -1.54
CA ASP A 48 -16.23 -1.02 -1.70
C ASP A 48 -15.66 -0.36 -0.44
N ARG A 49 -16.38 0.61 0.12
CA ARG A 49 -16.03 1.21 1.42
C ARG A 49 -15.98 0.16 2.54
N LYS A 50 -16.94 -0.76 2.57
CA LYS A 50 -16.96 -1.89 3.52
C LYS A 50 -15.80 -2.86 3.29
N LEU A 51 -15.46 -3.13 2.03
CA LEU A 51 -14.33 -4.00 1.69
C LEU A 51 -13.01 -3.38 2.17
N TRP A 52 -12.76 -2.12 1.83
CA TRP A 52 -11.58 -1.37 2.28
C TRP A 52 -11.45 -1.35 3.80
N ARG A 53 -12.55 -1.06 4.52
CA ARG A 53 -12.54 -1.06 5.98
C ARG A 53 -12.19 -2.43 6.55
N LYS A 54 -12.83 -3.50 6.07
CA LYS A 54 -12.55 -4.87 6.53
C LYS A 54 -11.11 -5.30 6.24
N SER A 55 -10.60 -4.98 5.05
CA SER A 55 -9.21 -5.28 4.69
C SER A 55 -8.22 -4.51 5.55
N ARG A 56 -8.50 -3.24 5.87
CA ARG A 56 -7.68 -2.44 6.80
C ARG A 56 -7.71 -3.01 8.21
N GLU A 57 -8.89 -3.30 8.75
CA GLU A 57 -9.06 -3.92 10.07
C GLU A 57 -8.32 -5.26 10.15
N PHE A 58 -8.42 -6.10 9.12
CA PHE A 58 -7.68 -7.36 9.03
C PHE A 58 -6.17 -7.13 9.00
N TYR A 59 -5.68 -6.24 8.15
CA TYR A 59 -4.25 -5.92 8.05
C TYR A 59 -3.69 -5.36 9.37
N GLU A 60 -4.39 -4.43 10.01
CA GLU A 60 -4.00 -3.88 11.31
C GLU A 60 -4.01 -4.94 12.41
N THR A 61 -5.02 -5.82 12.43
CA THR A 61 -5.10 -6.93 13.38
C THR A 61 -3.94 -7.90 13.18
N MET A 62 -3.67 -8.31 11.94
CA MET A 62 -2.55 -9.19 11.61
C MET A 62 -1.20 -8.53 11.90
N SER A 63 -1.02 -7.27 11.54
CA SER A 63 0.21 -6.51 11.81
C SER A 63 0.48 -6.37 13.30
N ARG A 64 -0.56 -6.14 14.12
CA ARG A 64 -0.44 -6.11 15.59
C ARG A 64 -0.13 -7.49 16.16
N THR A 65 -0.75 -8.54 15.60
CA THR A 65 -0.56 -9.95 15.98
C THR A 65 0.83 -10.48 15.61
N LYS A 66 1.49 -9.88 14.60
CA LYS A 66 2.89 -10.15 14.22
C LYS A 66 3.88 -9.84 15.35
N SER A 67 3.45 -9.14 16.40
CA SER A 67 4.21 -8.87 17.63
C SER A 67 4.12 -10.01 18.66
N ILE A 68 3.39 -11.09 18.37
CA ILE A 68 3.21 -12.24 19.28
C ILE A 68 4.30 -13.30 19.00
N PRO A 69 5.29 -13.50 19.89
CA PRO A 69 6.51 -14.25 19.60
C PRO A 69 6.38 -15.79 19.65
N LEU A 70 5.24 -16.39 19.28
CA LEU A 70 5.08 -17.85 19.46
C LEU A 70 4.27 -18.59 18.40
N VAL A 71 3.48 -17.90 17.57
CA VAL A 71 2.81 -18.49 16.38
C VAL A 71 3.40 -17.90 15.08
N GLY A 72 4.24 -16.86 15.21
CA GLY A 72 4.88 -16.16 14.11
C GLY A 72 5.88 -17.03 13.35
N ASP A 73 6.83 -17.66 14.04
CA ASP A 73 7.99 -18.28 13.39
C ASP A 73 7.60 -19.40 12.40
N LEU A 74 6.68 -20.30 12.78
CA LEU A 74 6.28 -21.42 11.92
C LEU A 74 5.47 -20.96 10.69
N MET A 75 4.65 -19.91 10.83
CA MET A 75 3.85 -19.37 9.72
C MET A 75 4.67 -18.43 8.83
N PHE A 76 5.66 -17.74 9.40
CA PHE A 76 6.55 -16.82 8.70
C PHE A 76 7.54 -17.59 7.81
N GLU A 77 8.15 -18.67 8.32
CA GLU A 77 9.01 -19.57 7.53
C GLU A 77 8.24 -20.27 6.40
N LEU A 78 7.00 -20.72 6.64
CA LEU A 78 6.26 -21.51 5.66
C LEU A 78 5.56 -20.67 4.58
N LEU A 79 5.03 -19.49 4.92
CA LEU A 79 4.17 -18.71 4.01
C LEU A 79 4.82 -17.41 3.52
N VAL A 80 5.62 -16.73 4.33
CA VAL A 80 6.15 -15.40 3.98
C VAL A 80 7.49 -15.51 3.26
N ASP A 81 8.42 -16.34 3.74
CA ASP A 81 9.74 -16.48 3.13
C ASP A 81 9.72 -17.07 1.70
N LYS A 82 8.72 -17.87 1.32
CA LYS A 82 8.66 -18.40 -0.05
C LYS A 82 7.88 -17.55 -1.04
N THR A 83 7.01 -16.65 -0.58
CA THR A 83 6.08 -15.91 -1.45
C THR A 83 6.31 -14.40 -1.45
N GLN A 84 6.95 -13.86 -0.42
CA GLN A 84 7.19 -12.43 -0.24
C GLN A 84 8.68 -12.11 0.03
N GLU A 85 9.59 -13.08 -0.12
CA GLU A 85 11.03 -12.84 0.00
C GLU A 85 11.49 -11.87 -1.09
N ILE A 86 11.84 -10.66 -0.66
CA ILE A 86 12.52 -9.69 -1.49
C ILE A 86 13.96 -10.17 -1.61
N SER A 87 14.32 -10.66 -2.79
CA SER A 87 15.70 -11.07 -3.08
C SER A 87 16.67 -9.93 -2.72
N PRO A 88 17.83 -10.24 -2.12
CA PRO A 88 18.80 -9.22 -1.74
C PRO A 88 19.22 -8.39 -2.97
N PHE A 89 19.30 -7.07 -2.77
CA PHE A 89 19.54 -6.08 -3.84
C PHE A 89 20.83 -6.34 -4.65
N TYR A 90 21.79 -7.06 -4.06
CA TYR A 90 22.98 -7.60 -4.74
C TYR A 90 23.10 -9.11 -4.48
N PRO A 91 22.51 -9.95 -5.33
CA PRO A 91 22.61 -11.39 -5.17
C PRO A 91 23.99 -11.83 -5.67
N ARG A 92 24.75 -12.54 -4.82
CA ARG A 92 26.01 -13.19 -5.23
C ARG A 92 25.77 -14.50 -6.01
N ARG A 93 24.58 -14.70 -6.57
CA ARG A 93 24.13 -15.90 -7.29
C ARG A 93 23.21 -15.49 -8.44
N ASP A 94 23.21 -16.28 -9.51
CA ASP A 94 22.30 -16.12 -10.65
C ASP A 94 20.82 -16.17 -10.21
N LEU A 95 20.07 -15.12 -10.56
CA LEU A 95 18.63 -14.94 -10.33
C LEU A 95 17.79 -15.02 -11.63
N SER A 96 18.33 -15.62 -12.71
CA SER A 96 17.64 -15.78 -13.99
C SER A 96 16.35 -16.62 -13.94
N LYS A 97 16.04 -17.27 -12.82
CA LYS A 97 14.84 -18.11 -12.66
C LYS A 97 13.68 -17.32 -12.06
N PRO A 98 12.45 -17.51 -12.55
CA PRO A 98 11.28 -16.81 -12.06
C PRO A 98 11.00 -17.17 -10.59
N SER A 99 10.73 -16.14 -9.78
CA SER A 99 10.20 -16.32 -8.43
C SER A 99 8.70 -16.62 -8.49
N LEU A 100 8.15 -17.17 -7.40
CA LEU A 100 6.70 -17.39 -7.27
C LEU A 100 5.91 -16.08 -7.05
N GLN A 101 6.60 -14.94 -7.01
CA GLN A 101 6.04 -13.60 -6.90
C GLN A 101 5.64 -13.13 -8.30
N LEU A 102 4.37 -13.39 -8.67
CA LEU A 102 3.71 -12.87 -9.87
C LEU A 102 3.03 -11.53 -9.59
#